data_AF-A0A653ZJA5-F1
#
_entry.id   AF-A0A653ZJA5-F1
#
_cell.length_a   1.000
_cell.length_b   1.000
_cell.length_c   1.000
_cell.angle_alpha   90.00
_cell.angle_beta   90.00
_cell.angle_gamma   90.00
#
_symmetry.space_group_name_H-M   'P 1'
#
loop_
_entity.id
_entity.type
_entity.pdbx_description
1 polymer ?
#
loop_
_entity_poly.entity_id
_entity_poly.type
_entity_poly.pdbx_seq_one_letter_code
_entity_poly.pdbx_strand_id
1 'polypeptide(L)' 'MSDAMSYLAIALAGAVIVLDLLVIISVFKSDRSVGAKALWALGIAIFPILGLVFWLIVGMRRRH' A
#
# COMPACT_ATOMS: atom_id res chain seq x y z
N MET A 1 23.14 -8.49 -14.51
CA MET A 1 22.70 -7.34 -13.68
C MET A 1 23.85 -6.99 -12.76
N SER A 2 24.21 -5.72 -12.61
CA SER A 2 25.26 -5.32 -11.65
C SER A 2 24.78 -5.49 -10.21
N ASP A 3 25.67 -5.80 -9.28
CA ASP A 3 25.35 -5.96 -7.85
C ASP A 3 24.58 -4.78 -7.28
N ALA A 4 24.97 -3.55 -7.67
CA ALA A 4 24.27 -2.32 -7.32
C ALA A 4 22.78 -2.34 -7.74
N MET A 5 22.48 -2.87 -8.93
CA MET A 5 21.10 -2.92 -9.44
C MET A 5 20.25 -3.91 -8.63
N SER A 6 20.86 -5.02 -8.22
CA SER A 6 20.22 -6.03 -7.36
C SER A 6 19.88 -5.45 -5.98
N TYR A 7 20.82 -4.73 -5.36
CA TYR A 7 20.56 -4.08 -4.07
C TYR A 7 19.49 -2.99 -4.16
N LEU A 8 19.50 -2.18 -5.23
CA LEU A 8 18.45 -1.19 -5.47
C LEU A 8 17.08 -1.86 -5.63
N ALA A 9 16.98 -2.95 -6.38
CA ALA A 9 15.72 -3.68 -6.55
C ALA A 9 15.19 -4.23 -5.22
N ILE A 10 16.06 -4.79 -4.38
CA ILE A 10 15.68 -5.28 -3.04
C ILE A 10 15.18 -4.13 -2.16
N ALA A 11 15.89 -2.99 -2.15
CA ALA A 11 15.49 -1.82 -1.38
C ALA A 11 14.12 -1.27 -1.82
N LEU A 12 13.88 -1.19 -3.14
CA LEU A 12 12.60 -0.76 -3.69
C LEU A 12 11.47 -1.72 -3.33
N ALA A 13 11.70 -3.03 -3.44
CA ALA A 13 10.72 -4.05 -3.04
C ALA A 13 10.38 -3.94 -1.55
N GLY A 14 11.37 -3.78 -0.68
CA GLY A 14 11.17 -3.57 0.74
C GLY A 14 10.39 -2.29 1.05
N ALA A 15 10.68 -1.20 0.35
CA ALA A 15 9.96 0.06 0.51
C ALA A 15 8.47 -0.06 0.15
N VAL A 16 8.15 -0.76 -0.94
CA VAL A 16 6.75 -1.03 -1.34
C VAL A 16 6.01 -1.78 -0.25
N ILE A 17 6.60 -2.83 0.32
CA ILE A 17 5.98 -3.62 1.40
C ILE A 17 5.71 -2.74 2.63
N VAL A 18 6.67 -1.91 3.03
CA VAL A 18 6.48 -0.99 4.16
C VAL A 18 5.33 -0.02 3.89
N LEU A 19 5.28 0.55 2.69
CA LEU A 19 4.20 1.47 2.30
C LEU A 19 2.83 0.76 2.29
N ASP A 20 2.74 -0.47 1.78
CA ASP A 20 1.51 -1.26 1.81
C ASP A 20 0.99 -1.46 3.23
N LEU A 21 1.87 -1.81 4.17
CA LEU A 21 1.51 -1.99 5.58
C LEU A 21 1.01 -0.68 6.20
N LEU A 22 1.68 0.44 5.92
CA LEU A 22 1.25 1.77 6.40
C LEU A 22 -0.12 2.14 5.85
N VAL A 23 -0.39 1.83 4.58
CA VAL A 23 -1.70 2.04 3.97
C VAL A 23 -2.76 1.17 4.64
N ILE A 24 -2.50 -0.14 4.84
CA ILE A 24 -3.44 -1.04 5.51
C ILE A 24 -3.77 -0.51 6.91
N ILE A 25 -2.77 -0.15 7.72
CA ILE A 25 -2.98 0.45 9.05
C ILE A 25 -3.87 1.71 8.95
N SER A 26 -3.62 2.57 7.97
CA SER A 26 -4.44 3.78 7.76
C SER A 26 -5.90 3.47 7.42
N VAL A 27 -6.15 2.39 6.67
CA VAL A 27 -7.50 1.91 6.33
C VAL A 27 -8.20 1.40 7.59
N PHE A 28 -7.51 0.62 8.42
CA PHE A 28 -8.08 0.12 9.67
C PHE A 28 -8.39 1.23 10.69
N LYS A 29 -7.60 2.32 10.69
CA LYS A 29 -7.85 3.52 11.50
C LYS A 29 -9.00 4.41 11.01
N SER A 30 -9.53 4.19 9.81
CA SER A 30 -10.62 5.00 9.26
C SER A 30 -12.00 4.53 9.72
N ASP A 31 -13.01 5.41 9.65
CA ASP A 31 -14.43 5.11 9.93
C ASP A 31 -15.13 4.30 8.83
N ARG A 32 -14.36 3.60 7.99
CA ARG A 32 -14.91 2.70 6.97
C ARG A 32 -15.52 1.46 7.63
N SER A 33 -16.56 0.90 6.99
CA SER A 33 -17.15 -0.36 7.40
C SER A 33 -16.11 -1.50 7.37
N VAL A 34 -16.33 -2.55 8.17
CA VAL A 34 -15.43 -3.71 8.25
C VAL A 34 -15.22 -4.36 6.88
N GLY A 35 -16.30 -4.53 6.10
CA GLY A 35 -16.22 -5.08 4.75
C GLY A 35 -15.36 -4.24 3.80
N ALA A 36 -15.45 -2.91 3.88
CA ALA A 36 -14.60 -2.02 3.11
C ALA A 36 -13.12 -2.15 3.53
N LYS A 37 -12.84 -2.23 4.83
CA LYS A 37 -11.46 -2.43 5.34
C LYS A 37 -10.86 -3.73 4.81
N ALA A 38 -11.63 -4.82 4.84
CA ALA A 38 -11.20 -6.12 4.33
C ALA A 38 -10.90 -6.08 2.81
N LEU A 39 -11.79 -5.45 2.03
CA LEU A 39 -11.63 -5.37 0.58
C LEU A 39 -10.42 -4.52 0.18
N TRP A 40 -10.17 -3.42 0.90
CA TRP A 40 -8.95 -2.61 0.74
C TRP A 40 -7.69 -3.39 1.11
N ALA A 41 -7.67 -4.09 2.25
CA ALA A 41 -6.52 -4.87 2.67
C ALA A 41 -6.20 -6.00 1.69
N LEU A 42 -7.21 -6.73 1.21
CA LEU A 42 -7.07 -7.77 0.18
C LEU A 42 -6.58 -7.20 -1.15
N GLY A 43 -7.14 -6.07 -1.60
CA GLY A 43 -6.72 -5.42 -2.84
C GLY A 43 -5.25 -5.00 -2.82
N ILE A 44 -4.78 -4.44 -1.71
CA ILE A 44 -3.37 -4.05 -1.51
C ILE A 44 -2.48 -5.29 -1.46
N ALA A 45 -2.86 -6.32 -0.69
CA ALA A 45 -2.04 -7.54 -0.56
C ALA A 45 -1.84 -8.29 -1.88
N ILE A 46 -2.87 -8.33 -2.74
CA ILE A 46 -2.81 -9.03 -4.04
C ILE A 46 -2.13 -8.13 -5.10
N PHE A 47 -2.38 -6.83 -5.06
CA PHE A 47 -1.85 -5.87 -6.02
C PHE A 47 -1.13 -4.72 -5.31
N PRO A 48 0.10 -4.91 -4.81
CA PRO A 48 0.78 -3.95 -3.94
C PRO A 48 0.91 -2.56 -4.58
N ILE A 49 1.42 -2.49 -5.82
CA ILE A 49 1.61 -1.21 -6.52
C ILE A 49 0.26 -0.55 -6.85
N LEU A 50 -0.71 -1.30 -7.39
CA LEU A 50 -2.01 -0.73 -7.76
C LEU A 50 -2.83 -0.32 -6.54
N GLY A 51 -2.76 -1.11 -5.46
CA GLY A 51 -3.40 -0.83 -4.18
C GLY A 51 -2.87 0.46 -3.56
N LEU A 52 -1.54 0.65 -3.57
CA LEU A 52 -0.89 1.90 -3.16
C LEU A 52 -1.35 3.10 -3.99
N VAL A 53 -1.30 2.99 -5.32
CA VAL A 53 -1.69 4.08 -6.22
C VAL A 53 -3.17 4.45 -6.02
N PHE A 54 -4.05 3.45 -5.97
CA PHE A 54 -5.47 3.67 -5.75
C PHE A 54 -5.75 4.31 -4.38
N TRP A 55 -5.03 3.89 -3.33
CA TRP A 55 -5.11 4.54 -2.03
C TRP A 55 -4.62 5.98 -2.05
N LEU A 56 -3.55 6.31 -2.78
CA LEU A 56 -3.09 7.69 -2.86
C LEU A 56 -4.15 8.60 -3.49
N ILE A 57 -4.84 8.14 -4.53
CA ILE A 57 -5.88 8.93 -5.21
C ILE A 57 -7.13 9.08 -4.32
N VAL A 58 -7.62 7.98 -3.74
CA VAL A 58 -8.89 7.95 -3.01
C VAL A 58 -8.74 8.30 -1.52
N GLY A 59 -7.65 7.85 -0.91
CA GLY A 59 -7.31 8.03 0.50
C GLY A 59 -6.92 9.45 0.84
N MET A 60 -6.17 10.16 -0.01
CA MET A 60 -5.82 11.57 0.24
C MET A 60 -7.02 12.51 0.16
N ARG A 61 -8.05 12.18 -0.63
CA ARG A 61 -9.27 12.99 -0.74
C ARG A 61 -10.05 13.13 0.57
N ARG A 62 -9.86 12.24 1.54
CA ARG A 62 -10.58 12.25 2.83
C ARG A 62 -9.82 12.93 3.98
N ARG A 63 -8.60 13.43 3.74
CA ARG A 63 -7.79 14.12 4.76
C ARG A 63 -7.94 15.65 4.72
N HIS A 64 -8.75 16.18 3.80
CA HIS A 64 -9.20 17.57 3.73
C HIS A 64 -10.71 17.61 3.95
#